data_AF-A0A7X0TKX3-F1
#
_entry.id   AF-A0A7X0TKX3-F1
#
_cell.length_a   1.000
_cell.length_b   1.000
_cell.length_c   1.000
_cell.angle_alpha   90.00
_cell.angle_beta   90.00
_cell.angle_gamma   90.00
#
_symmetry.space_group_name_H-M   'P 1'
#
loop_
_entity.id
_entity.type
_entity.pdbx_description
1 polymer ?
#
loop_
_entity_poly.entity_id
_entity_poly.type
_entity_poly.pdbx_seq_one_letter_code
_entity_poly.pdbx_strand_id
1 'polypeptide(L)'
;MTEKEQNQLAFYSSFYDLVWESGWINDDTTYDLARQAEQESGFNAFGEEVERETGQWRVKSGEMYWAGWGEDGTHPTFTLDTDPFALKDVPTFDSKRKAEDIAAIFGGDVEEVGDDE
;
A
#
# COMPACT_ATOMS: atom_id res chain seq x y z
N MET A 1 -11.39 -29.53 -1.01
CA MET A 1 -11.29 -28.13 -0.58
C MET A 1 -12.31 -27.35 -1.37
N THR A 2 -13.20 -26.63 -0.70
CA THR A 2 -14.23 -25.77 -1.29
C THR A 2 -13.64 -24.41 -1.68
N GLU A 3 -14.33 -23.66 -2.54
CA GLU A 3 -13.94 -22.29 -2.91
C GLU A 3 -13.85 -21.38 -1.68
N LYS A 4 -14.81 -21.48 -0.75
CA LYS A 4 -14.79 -20.76 0.52
C LYS A 4 -13.53 -21.07 1.36
N GLU A 5 -13.12 -22.34 1.40
CA GLU A 5 -11.89 -22.75 2.10
C GLU A 5 -10.63 -22.22 1.38
N GLN A 6 -10.64 -22.09 0.06
CA GLN A 6 -9.53 -21.49 -0.70
C GLN A 6 -9.42 -19.99 -0.43
N ASN A 7 -10.54 -19.28 -0.38
CA ASN A 7 -10.60 -17.84 -0.08
C ASN A 7 -10.13 -17.55 1.35
N GLN A 8 -10.57 -18.38 2.32
CA GLN A 8 -10.07 -18.32 3.69
C GLN A 8 -8.55 -18.53 3.73
N LEU A 9 -8.03 -19.52 2.99
CA LEU A 9 -6.59 -19.78 2.91
C LEU A 9 -5.84 -18.56 2.34
N ALA A 10 -6.37 -17.90 1.32
CA ALA A 10 -5.78 -16.70 0.74
C ALA A 10 -5.70 -15.54 1.76
N PHE A 11 -6.79 -15.29 2.49
CA PHE A 11 -6.80 -14.30 3.58
C PHE A 11 -5.76 -14.65 4.65
N TYR A 12 -5.77 -15.88 5.18
CA TYR A 12 -4.86 -16.26 6.26
C TYR A 12 -3.40 -16.25 5.80
N SER A 13 -3.11 -16.62 4.56
CA SER A 13 -1.76 -16.54 4.01
C SER A 13 -1.25 -15.09 4.05
N SER A 14 -2.01 -14.15 3.50
CA SER A 14 -1.64 -12.73 3.53
C SER A 14 -1.54 -12.20 4.97
N PHE A 15 -2.51 -12.51 5.83
CA PHE A 15 -2.46 -12.09 7.24
C PHE A 15 -1.23 -12.61 7.98
N TYR A 16 -0.85 -13.88 7.79
CA TYR A 16 0.32 -14.44 8.45
C TYR A 16 1.64 -13.88 7.92
N ASP A 17 1.73 -13.58 6.63
CA ASP A 17 2.89 -12.91 6.05
C ASP A 17 3.08 -11.52 6.69
N LEU A 18 2.00 -10.75 6.82
CA LEU A 18 2.01 -9.43 7.46
C LEU A 18 2.34 -9.50 8.96
N VAL A 19 1.78 -10.48 9.66
CA VAL A 19 2.12 -10.77 11.06
C VAL A 19 3.61 -11.05 11.21
N TRP A 20 4.16 -11.89 10.33
CA TRP A 20 5.57 -12.26 10.35
C TRP A 20 6.49 -11.06 10.18
N GLU A 21 6.12 -10.12 9.31
CA GLU A 21 6.86 -8.87 9.09
C GLU A 21 6.73 -7.87 10.26
N SER A 22 5.58 -7.85 10.95
CA SER A 22 5.33 -6.91 12.06
C SER A 22 6.11 -7.20 13.35
N GLY A 23 6.51 -8.46 13.57
CA GLY A 23 7.28 -8.91 14.74
C GLY A 23 6.51 -8.99 16.08
N TRP A 24 5.76 -7.95 16.47
CA TRP A 24 4.94 -7.92 17.70
C TRP A 24 3.50 -7.49 17.41
N ILE A 25 2.55 -8.35 17.77
CA ILE A 25 1.12 -8.07 17.62
C ILE A 25 0.54 -7.61 18.95
N ASN A 26 -0.23 -6.52 18.90
CA ASN A 26 -1.21 -6.11 19.91
C ASN A 26 -2.60 -5.97 19.28
N ASP A 27 -3.63 -5.72 20.09
CA ASP A 27 -5.02 -5.63 19.62
C ASP A 27 -5.21 -4.56 18.53
N ASP A 28 -4.56 -3.39 18.67
CA ASP A 28 -4.65 -2.30 17.69
C ASP A 28 -4.02 -2.70 16.34
N THR A 29 -2.83 -3.32 16.37
CA THR A 29 -2.15 -3.80 15.15
C THR A 29 -2.88 -4.98 14.50
N THR A 30 -3.60 -5.81 15.25
CA THR A 30 -4.31 -6.98 14.70
C THR A 30 -5.41 -6.54 13.74
N TYR A 31 -6.15 -5.48 14.10
CA TYR A 31 -7.22 -4.93 13.27
C TYR A 31 -6.66 -4.39 11.95
N ASP A 32 -5.56 -3.63 12.01
CA ASP A 32 -4.94 -3.04 10.83
C ASP A 32 -4.34 -4.11 9.90
N LEU A 33 -3.72 -5.15 10.45
CA LEU A 33 -3.18 -6.27 9.69
C LEU A 33 -4.30 -7.09 9.03
N ALA A 34 -5.43 -7.29 9.72
CA ALA A 34 -6.58 -8.00 9.16
C ALA A 34 -7.21 -7.22 8.01
N ARG A 35 -7.38 -5.90 8.17
CA ARG A 35 -7.85 -5.02 7.10
C ARG A 35 -6.90 -5.02 5.91
N GLN A 36 -5.59 -5.04 6.15
CA GLN A 36 -4.62 -5.14 5.06
C GLN A 36 -4.68 -6.48 4.35
N ALA A 37 -4.80 -7.59 5.09
CA ALA A 37 -4.94 -8.91 4.50
C ALA A 37 -6.22 -9.03 3.65
N GLU A 38 -7.30 -8.38 4.06
CA GLU A 38 -8.51 -8.20 3.27
C GLU A 38 -8.23 -7.45 1.95
N GLN A 39 -7.50 -6.34 2.02
CA GLN A 39 -7.12 -5.57 0.82
C GLN A 39 -6.17 -6.32 -0.12
N GLU A 40 -5.27 -7.16 0.40
CA GLU A 40 -4.27 -7.92 -0.38
C GLU A 40 -4.79 -9.26 -0.93
N SER A 41 -5.68 -9.93 -0.19
CA SER A 41 -6.28 -11.19 -0.65
C SER A 41 -7.57 -10.97 -1.44
N GLY A 42 -8.30 -9.89 -1.15
CA GLY A 42 -9.67 -9.67 -1.64
C GLY A 42 -10.74 -10.43 -0.86
N PHE A 43 -10.37 -11.09 0.25
CA PHE A 43 -11.29 -11.90 1.05
C PHE A 43 -11.15 -11.60 2.55
N ASN A 44 -12.21 -11.79 3.32
CA ASN A 44 -12.15 -11.73 4.78
C ASN A 44 -11.80 -13.09 5.42
N ALA A 45 -11.66 -13.12 6.75
CA ALA A 45 -11.39 -14.34 7.53
C ALA A 45 -12.43 -15.46 7.36
N PHE A 46 -13.62 -15.13 6.84
CA PHE A 46 -14.68 -16.09 6.53
C PHE A 46 -14.67 -16.59 5.09
N GLY A 47 -13.78 -16.07 4.23
CA GLY A 47 -13.67 -16.43 2.81
C GLY A 47 -14.69 -15.72 1.91
N GLU A 48 -15.28 -14.64 2.40
CA GLU A 48 -16.19 -13.79 1.65
C GLU A 48 -15.39 -12.71 0.92
N GLU A 49 -15.79 -12.39 -0.31
CA GLU A 49 -15.22 -11.28 -1.06
C GLU A 49 -15.46 -9.96 -0.35
N VAL A 50 -14.43 -9.12 -0.30
CA VAL A 50 -14.50 -7.75 0.22
C VAL A 50 -14.23 -6.75 -0.89
N GLU A 51 -14.81 -5.56 -0.74
CA GLU A 51 -14.50 -4.45 -1.63
C GLU A 51 -13.05 -4.00 -1.39
N ARG A 52 -12.28 -4.01 -2.47
CA ARG A 52 -10.87 -3.62 -2.45
C ARG A 52 -10.78 -2.13 -2.78
N GLU A 53 -9.96 -1.40 -2.06
CA GLU A 53 -9.52 -0.07 -2.46
C GLU A 53 -8.68 -0.25 -3.73
N THR A 54 -9.32 -0.09 -4.87
CA THR A 54 -8.67 -0.06 -6.18
C THR A 54 -8.30 1.38 -6.49
N GLY A 55 -7.02 1.65 -6.68
CA GLY A 55 -6.53 2.98 -7.02
C GLY A 55 -5.02 2.97 -7.14
N GLN A 56 -4.48 3.92 -7.91
CA GLN A 56 -3.06 4.16 -7.97
C GLN A 56 -2.70 5.27 -6.99
N TRP A 57 -1.70 5.05 -6.16
CA TRP A 57 -1.31 5.98 -5.10
C TRP A 57 0.09 6.53 -5.38
N ARG A 58 0.27 7.85 -5.27
CA ARG A 58 1.59 8.49 -5.26
C ARG A 58 1.94 8.93 -3.86
N VAL A 59 3.24 9.02 -3.59
CA VAL A 59 3.74 9.53 -2.31
C VAL A 59 4.24 10.96 -2.49
N LYS A 60 3.86 11.86 -1.58
CA LYS A 60 4.26 13.27 -1.59
C LYS A 60 4.77 13.75 -0.25
N SER A 61 5.57 14.81 -0.25
CA SER A 61 5.98 15.58 0.93
C SER A 61 5.87 17.06 0.60
N GLY A 62 4.83 17.72 1.12
CA GLY A 62 4.46 19.06 0.68
C GLY A 62 4.05 19.08 -0.80
N GLU A 63 4.77 19.87 -1.60
CA GLU A 63 4.56 20.03 -3.06
C GLU A 63 5.45 19.11 -3.92
N MET A 64 6.18 18.18 -3.29
CA MET A 64 7.12 17.28 -3.94
C MET A 64 6.59 15.85 -3.95
N TYR A 65 6.77 15.14 -5.05
CA TYR A 65 6.42 13.73 -5.21
C TYR A 65 7.66 12.85 -5.12
N TRP A 66 7.56 11.73 -4.42
CA TRP A 66 8.64 10.76 -4.29
C TRP A 66 8.89 10.06 -5.63
N ALA A 67 10.12 10.14 -6.12
CA ALA A 67 10.52 9.55 -7.40
C ALA A 67 11.30 8.23 -7.25
N GLY A 68 11.77 7.93 -6.04
CA GLY A 68 12.58 6.74 -5.79
C GLY A 68 13.58 6.90 -4.65
N TRP A 69 14.50 5.95 -4.57
CA TRP A 69 15.74 6.08 -3.82
C TRP A 69 16.86 6.50 -4.76
N GLY A 70 17.83 7.27 -4.27
CA GLY A 70 19.06 7.61 -4.97
C GLY A 70 19.88 6.35 -5.29
N GLU A 71 20.93 6.49 -6.10
CA GLU A 71 21.76 5.36 -6.54
C GLU A 71 22.34 4.53 -5.38
N ASP A 72 22.54 5.15 -4.22
CA ASP A 72 23.04 4.50 -3.00
C ASP A 72 21.95 3.79 -2.17
N GLY A 73 20.67 3.94 -2.53
CA GLY A 73 19.53 3.34 -1.85
C GLY A 73 19.18 3.97 -0.49
N THR A 74 19.84 5.07 -0.10
CA THR A 74 19.72 5.64 1.25
C THR A 74 19.03 7.01 1.29
N HIS A 75 19.04 7.74 0.18
CA HIS A 75 18.45 9.07 0.10
C HIS A 75 17.20 9.06 -0.80
N PRO A 76 16.04 9.53 -0.32
CA PRO A 76 14.86 9.62 -1.17
C PRO A 76 15.05 10.73 -2.22
N THR A 77 14.59 10.49 -3.43
CA THR A 77 14.56 11.46 -4.53
C THR A 77 13.15 11.98 -4.72
N PHE A 78 13.05 13.24 -5.15
CA PHE A 78 11.77 13.92 -5.30
C PHE A 78 11.70 14.72 -6.60
N THR A 79 10.48 14.84 -7.12
CA THR A 79 10.14 15.64 -8.30
C THR A 79 9.04 16.64 -7.93
N LEU A 80 9.12 17.86 -8.45
CA LEU A 80 8.08 18.87 -8.27
C LEU A 80 7.04 18.76 -9.38
N ASP A 81 5.77 19.01 -9.04
CA ASP A 81 4.70 19.17 -10.03
C ASP A 81 4.72 20.58 -10.66
N THR A 82 5.80 20.89 -11.37
CA THR A 82 5.98 22.18 -12.05
C THR A 82 5.64 22.13 -13.54
N ASP A 83 5.53 20.93 -14.11
CA ASP A 83 5.29 20.72 -15.53
C ASP A 83 4.33 19.54 -15.77
N PRO A 84 3.50 19.56 -16.84
CA PRO A 84 2.49 18.53 -17.12
C PRO A 84 3.02 17.11 -17.29
N PHE A 85 4.33 16.95 -17.50
CA PHE A 85 4.99 15.66 -17.66
C PHE A 85 5.90 15.29 -16.49
N ALA A 86 6.06 16.17 -15.49
CA ALA A 86 6.95 15.96 -14.37
C ALA A 86 6.55 14.74 -13.53
N LEU A 87 5.25 14.44 -13.47
CA LEU A 87 4.72 13.30 -12.72
C LEU A 87 4.65 11.99 -13.52
N LYS A 88 5.05 11.99 -14.80
CA LYS A 88 4.98 10.79 -15.66
C LYS A 88 5.88 9.66 -15.15
N ASP A 89 7.04 10.04 -14.60
CA ASP A 89 8.04 9.10 -14.10
C ASP A 89 7.92 8.86 -12.57
N VAL A 90 6.91 9.47 -11.92
CA VAL A 90 6.65 9.27 -10.49
C VAL A 90 6.01 7.90 -10.29
N PRO A 91 6.62 7.00 -9.48
CA PRO A 91 6.06 5.70 -9.20
C PRO A 91 4.66 5.78 -8.59
N THR A 92 3.78 4.90 -9.05
CA THR A 92 2.48 4.65 -8.44
C THR A 92 2.46 3.30 -7.74
N PHE A 93 1.68 3.21 -6.67
CA PHE A 93 1.48 1.99 -5.90
C PHE A 93 0.03 1.55 -6.06
N ASP A 94 -0.18 0.27 -6.34
CA ASP A 94 -1.53 -0.32 -6.36
C ASP A 94 -2.07 -0.57 -4.93
N SER A 95 -1.25 -0.31 -3.91
CA SER A 95 -1.59 -0.44 -2.49
C SER A 95 -1.32 0.88 -1.79
N LYS A 96 -2.39 1.48 -1.24
CA LYS A 96 -2.31 2.71 -0.45
C LYS A 96 -1.32 2.60 0.71
N ARG A 97 -1.36 1.49 1.45
CA ARG A 97 -0.47 1.29 2.59
C ARG A 97 1.00 1.25 2.21
N LYS A 98 1.36 0.61 1.09
CA LYS A 98 2.76 0.63 0.61
C LYS A 98 3.22 2.07 0.33
N ALA A 99 2.33 2.90 -0.20
CA ALA A 99 2.60 4.32 -0.38
C ALA A 99 2.71 5.03 0.99
N GLU A 100 1.85 4.73 1.97
CA GLU A 100 1.89 5.30 3.32
C GLU A 100 3.15 4.89 4.10
N ASP A 101 3.60 3.64 3.99
CA ASP A 101 4.82 3.14 4.63
C ASP A 101 6.05 3.92 4.13
N ILE A 102 6.09 4.22 2.83
CA ILE A 102 7.15 5.07 2.25
C ILE A 102 7.00 6.51 2.72
N ALA A 103 5.77 7.05 2.71
CA ALA A 103 5.48 8.40 3.17
C ALA A 103 5.95 8.62 4.62
N ALA A 104 5.71 7.63 5.49
CA ALA A 104 6.06 7.68 6.91
C ALA A 104 7.57 7.85 7.15
N ILE A 105 8.43 7.37 6.25
CA ILE A 105 9.90 7.47 6.40
C ILE A 105 10.37 8.93 6.45
N PHE A 106 9.70 9.82 5.72
CA PHE A 106 10.06 11.22 5.60
C PHE A 106 8.94 12.19 6.03
N GLY A 107 7.89 11.68 6.68
CA GLY A 107 6.77 12.48 7.15
C GLY A 107 5.95 13.10 6.02
N GLY A 108 5.74 12.34 4.94
CA GLY A 108 4.90 12.70 3.81
C GLY A 108 3.45 12.20 3.92
N ASP A 109 2.71 12.37 2.83
CA ASP A 109 1.32 11.94 2.65
C ASP A 109 1.19 11.10 1.36
N VAL A 110 0.03 10.46 1.19
CA VAL A 110 -0.34 9.76 -0.05
C VAL A 110 -1.43 10.50 -0.81
N GLU A 111 -1.33 10.47 -2.13
CA GLU A 111 -2.29 11.08 -3.05
C GLU A 111 -2.81 10.01 -4.02
N GLU A 112 -4.14 9.94 -4.14
CA GLU A 112 -4.76 9.09 -5.14
C GLU A 112 -4.57 9.71 -6.54
N VAL A 113 -4.01 8.93 -7.46
CA VAL A 113 -3.99 9.26 -8.87
C VAL A 113 -5.39 8.97 -9.38
N GLY A 114 -6.18 10.03 -9.56
CA GLY A 114 -7.47 9.91 -10.24
C GLY A 114 -7.27 9.25 -11.60
N ASP A 115 -8.19 8.39 -11.99
CA ASP A 115 -8.29 7.94 -13.38
C ASP A 115 -8.52 9.19 -14.24
N ASP A 116 -7.46 9.70 -14.88
CA ASP A 116 -7.59 10.68 -15.95
C ASP A 116 -8.36 10.00 -17.10
N GLU A 117 -9.68 10.20 -17.12
CA GLU A 117 -10.60 9.81 -18.21
C GLU A 117 -10.28 10.55 -19.52
#